data_AF-A0A536HMV1-F1
#
_entry.id   AF-A0A536HMV1-F1
#
_cell.length_a   1.000
_cell.length_b   1.000
_cell.length_c   1.000
_cell.angle_alpha   90.00
_cell.angle_beta   90.00
_cell.angle_gamma   90.00
#
_symmetry.space_group_name_H-M   'P 1'
#
loop_
_entity.id
_entity.type
_entity.pdbx_description
1 polymer ?
#
loop_
_entity_poly.entity_id
_entity_poly.type
_entity_poly.pdbx_seq_one_letter_code
_entity_poly.pdbx_strand_id
1 'polypeptide(L)'
;MTSRRWDTDERGHGIADARGSLSSIKELAELAESRDWVAEDPEAHLLPGLRERIDMSGLSIASVEVEPGGSLHLRLTSATKQSRREIRQSVWSILGGAAELTTLVRETQHGDSVSFDVVTGIPPGGRFATHGHTLRIEVEQPA
;
A
#
# COMPACT_ATOMS: atom_id res chain seq x y z
N MET A 1 -32.00 -9.79 -17.68
CA MET A 1 -31.47 -10.09 -16.34
C MET A 1 -30.52 -8.97 -15.96
N THR A 2 -30.77 -8.27 -14.85
CA THR A 2 -29.85 -7.26 -14.33
C THR A 2 -28.57 -7.95 -13.87
N SER A 3 -27.42 -7.54 -14.42
CA SER A 3 -26.11 -8.07 -14.04
C SER A 3 -25.73 -7.49 -12.68
N ARG A 4 -26.00 -8.24 -11.60
CA ARG A 4 -25.62 -7.83 -10.24
C ARG A 4 -24.10 -7.85 -10.10
N ARG A 5 -23.51 -6.81 -9.50
CA ARG A 5 -22.05 -6.72 -9.25
C ARG A 5 -21.62 -7.36 -7.93
N TRP A 6 -22.55 -7.53 -7.00
CA TRP A 6 -22.44 -8.30 -5.74
C TRP A 6 -23.83 -8.79 -5.32
N ASP A 7 -23.92 -9.70 -4.36
CA ASP A 7 -25.16 -10.45 -4.03
C ASP A 7 -26.40 -9.57 -3.78
N THR A 8 -26.17 -8.42 -3.15
CA THR A 8 -27.18 -7.42 -2.77
C THR A 8 -27.25 -6.21 -3.72
N ASP A 9 -26.60 -6.26 -4.88
CA ASP A 9 -26.65 -5.16 -5.87
C ASP A 9 -27.98 -5.18 -6.63
N GLU A 10 -29.00 -4.56 -6.03
CA GLU A 10 -30.32 -4.40 -6.67
C GLU A 10 -30.29 -3.37 -7.82
N ARG A 11 -29.34 -2.43 -7.80
CA ARG A 11 -29.24 -1.35 -8.80
C ARG A 11 -28.62 -1.81 -10.12
N GLY A 12 -27.64 -2.71 -10.06
CA GLY A 12 -26.89 -3.17 -11.24
C GLY A 12 -25.96 -2.10 -11.85
N HIS A 13 -25.81 -0.93 -11.23
CA HIS A 13 -24.90 0.14 -11.65
C HIS A 13 -24.42 1.01 -10.48
N GLY A 14 -23.33 1.78 -10.69
CA GLY A 14 -22.71 2.63 -9.66
C GLY A 14 -23.60 3.79 -9.19
N ILE A 15 -23.30 4.32 -8.00
CA ILE A 15 -24.04 5.47 -7.42
C ILE A 15 -23.57 6.80 -8.02
N ALA A 16 -22.26 6.92 -8.28
CA ALA A 16 -21.60 8.10 -8.82
C ALA A 16 -20.25 7.72 -9.44
N ASP A 17 -19.48 8.72 -9.87
CA ASP A 17 -18.10 8.58 -10.32
C ASP A 17 -17.11 9.25 -9.35
N ALA A 18 -15.82 9.04 -9.58
CA ALA A 18 -14.74 9.61 -8.78
C ALA A 18 -14.04 10.80 -9.48
N ARG A 19 -14.72 11.51 -10.40
CA ARG A 19 -14.08 12.56 -11.22
C ARG A 19 -13.41 13.66 -10.40
N GLY A 20 -13.94 13.95 -9.20
CA GLY A 20 -13.36 14.92 -8.26
C GLY A 20 -11.95 14.59 -7.77
N SER A 21 -11.49 13.34 -7.90
CA SER A 21 -10.15 12.92 -7.48
C SER A 21 -9.18 12.72 -8.65
N LEU A 22 -9.64 12.86 -9.90
CA LEU A 22 -8.82 12.54 -11.07
C LEU A 22 -7.59 13.43 -11.22
N SER A 23 -7.65 14.69 -10.78
CA SER A 23 -6.48 15.58 -10.80
C SER A 23 -5.36 15.04 -9.91
N SER A 24 -5.67 14.70 -8.65
CA SER A 24 -4.69 14.18 -7.69
C SER A 24 -4.16 12.79 -8.08
N ILE A 25 -5.00 11.95 -8.69
CA ILE A 25 -4.56 10.64 -9.20
C ILE A 25 -3.55 10.81 -10.34
N LYS A 26 -3.82 11.73 -11.27
CA LYS A 26 -2.91 12.02 -12.39
C LYS A 26 -1.61 12.66 -11.92
N GLU A 27 -1.69 13.61 -10.98
CA GLU A 27 -0.52 14.23 -10.37
C GLU A 27 0.37 13.19 -9.69
N LEU A 28 -0.20 12.25 -8.90
CA LEU A 28 0.58 11.17 -8.31
C LEU A 28 1.27 10.30 -9.37
N ALA A 29 0.58 10.01 -10.48
CA ALA A 29 1.17 9.23 -11.57
C ALA A 29 2.36 9.97 -12.21
N GLU A 30 2.21 11.26 -12.51
CA GLU A 30 3.28 12.11 -13.06
C GLU A 30 4.47 12.21 -12.08
N LEU A 31 4.20 12.36 -10.79
CA LEU A 31 5.22 12.41 -9.75
C LEU A 31 5.96 11.07 -9.60
N ALA A 32 5.24 9.95 -9.61
CA ALA A 32 5.84 8.62 -9.52
C ALA A 32 6.73 8.27 -10.73
N GLU A 33 6.50 8.90 -11.88
CA GLU A 33 7.36 8.79 -13.06
C GLU A 33 8.60 9.71 -13.01
N SER A 34 8.62 10.69 -12.10
CA SER A 34 9.70 11.66 -12.02
C SER A 34 11.02 11.00 -11.59
N ARG A 35 12.12 11.46 -12.20
CA ARG A 35 13.46 11.04 -11.81
C ARG A 35 13.70 11.47 -10.36
N ASP A 36 14.34 10.59 -9.59
CA ASP A 36 14.69 10.83 -8.19
C ASP A 36 13.47 11.00 -7.26
N TRP A 37 12.28 10.54 -7.69
CA TRP A 37 11.07 10.50 -6.85
C TRP A 37 11.32 9.77 -5.53
N VAL A 38 11.94 8.59 -5.61
CA VAL A 38 12.44 7.86 -4.44
C VAL A 38 13.72 8.54 -3.96
N ALA A 39 13.57 9.48 -3.03
CA ALA A 39 14.63 10.44 -2.70
C ALA A 39 15.51 10.02 -1.51
N GLU A 40 14.97 9.28 -0.54
CA GLU A 40 15.68 8.89 0.67
C GLU A 40 15.97 7.38 0.71
N ASP A 41 16.93 6.97 1.55
CA ASP A 41 17.16 5.56 1.83
C ASP A 41 15.90 4.97 2.48
N PRO A 42 15.22 4.03 1.80
CA PRO A 42 13.90 3.60 2.23
C PRO A 42 13.95 2.74 3.50
N GLU A 43 15.07 2.05 3.76
CA GLU A 43 15.25 1.27 4.99
C GLU A 43 15.43 2.22 6.18
N ALA A 44 16.30 3.22 6.04
CA ALA A 44 16.55 4.18 7.10
C ALA A 44 15.32 5.07 7.40
N HIS A 45 14.55 5.43 6.37
CA HIS A 45 13.40 6.33 6.51
C HIS A 45 12.12 5.60 6.91
N LEU A 46 11.72 4.55 6.18
CA LEU A 46 10.39 3.94 6.33
C LEU A 46 10.36 2.85 7.41
N LEU A 47 11.41 2.03 7.51
CA LEU A 47 11.39 0.83 8.35
C LEU A 47 11.13 1.15 9.84
N PRO A 48 11.66 2.24 10.45
CA PRO A 48 11.36 2.56 11.84
C PRO A 48 9.86 2.71 12.11
N GLY A 49 9.14 3.45 11.26
CA GLY A 49 7.69 3.68 11.40
C GLY A 49 6.87 2.43 11.11
N LEU A 50 7.29 1.62 10.11
CA LEU A 50 6.64 0.36 9.79
C LEU A 50 6.78 -0.66 10.93
N ARG A 51 7.97 -0.78 11.51
CA ARG A 51 8.28 -1.81 12.51
C ARG A 51 7.47 -1.64 13.80
N GLU A 52 7.35 -0.41 14.29
CA GLU A 52 6.49 -0.11 15.45
C GLU A 52 5.05 -0.61 15.22
N ARG A 53 4.52 -0.44 14.02
CA ARG A 53 3.15 -0.85 13.67
C ARG A 53 3.03 -2.34 13.40
N ILE A 54 4.05 -2.98 12.83
CA ILE A 54 4.10 -4.43 12.61
C ILE A 54 4.02 -5.16 13.95
N ASP A 55 4.79 -4.72 14.95
CA ASP A 55 4.80 -5.33 16.29
C ASP A 55 3.41 -5.34 16.96
N MET A 56 2.53 -4.40 16.59
CA MET A 56 1.14 -4.33 17.08
C MET A 56 0.12 -5.06 16.21
N SER A 57 0.50 -5.50 15.02
CA SER A 57 -0.42 -6.07 14.01
C SER A 57 -0.69 -7.56 14.19
N GLY A 58 0.14 -8.26 14.97
CA GLY A 58 0.13 -9.73 15.05
C GLY A 58 0.82 -10.44 13.87
N LEU A 59 1.41 -9.69 12.94
CA LEU A 59 2.31 -10.19 11.90
C LEU A 59 3.77 -10.12 12.35
N SER A 60 4.64 -10.93 11.75
CA SER A 60 6.09 -10.93 12.03
C SER A 60 6.90 -10.67 10.76
N ILE A 61 7.98 -9.92 10.87
CA ILE A 61 8.90 -9.69 9.75
C ILE A 61 9.68 -10.97 9.45
N ALA A 62 9.55 -11.50 8.23
CA ALA A 62 10.35 -12.60 7.71
C ALA A 62 11.61 -12.08 6.99
N SER A 63 11.46 -11.04 6.16
CA SER A 63 12.58 -10.39 5.49
C SER A 63 12.31 -8.92 5.19
N VAL A 64 13.38 -8.14 5.09
CA VAL A 64 13.37 -6.76 4.58
C VAL A 64 14.48 -6.66 3.54
N GLU A 65 14.13 -6.19 2.35
CA GLU A 65 15.03 -6.04 1.21
C GLU A 65 14.77 -4.70 0.53
N VAL A 66 15.81 -4.05 -0.02
CA VAL A 66 15.65 -2.89 -0.90
C VAL A 66 15.92 -3.36 -2.33
N GLU A 67 14.89 -3.30 -3.17
CA GLU A 67 14.94 -3.76 -4.56
C GLU A 67 15.72 -2.78 -5.46
N PRO A 68 16.25 -3.24 -6.61
CA PRO A 68 16.81 -2.36 -7.63
C PRO A 68 15.77 -1.32 -8.09
N GLY A 69 15.97 -0.06 -7.71
CA GLY A 69 14.99 1.02 -7.89
C GLY A 69 14.54 1.70 -6.59
N GLY A 70 15.02 1.23 -5.43
CA GLY A 70 14.78 1.89 -4.14
C GLY A 70 13.42 1.54 -3.51
N SER A 71 12.76 0.48 -3.97
CA SER A 71 11.53 0.00 -3.35
C SER A 71 11.85 -0.85 -2.12
N LEU A 72 11.19 -0.56 -0.99
CA LEU A 72 11.32 -1.37 0.22
C LEU A 72 10.38 -2.58 0.13
N HIS A 73 10.94 -3.78 0.15
CA HIS A 73 10.19 -5.02 0.13
C HIS A 73 10.19 -5.67 1.52
N LEU A 74 9.01 -5.74 2.15
CA LEU A 74 8.80 -6.43 3.42
C LEU A 74 8.02 -7.72 3.16
N ARG A 75 8.59 -8.86 3.57
CA ARG A 75 7.83 -10.10 3.69
C ARG A 75 7.45 -10.29 5.15
N LEU A 76 6.16 -10.43 5.39
CA LEU A 76 5.55 -10.64 6.69
C LEU A 76 4.93 -12.04 6.73
N THR A 77 4.91 -12.63 7.92
CA THR A 77 4.24 -13.91 8.16
C THR A 77 3.14 -13.73 9.21
N SER A 78 2.02 -14.41 8.99
CA SER A 78 0.99 -14.61 10.00
C SER A 78 1.16 -15.97 10.67
N ALA A 79 1.04 -16.05 12.00
CA ALA A 79 1.09 -17.33 12.72
C ALA A 79 -0.16 -18.19 12.51
N THR A 80 -1.28 -17.56 12.16
CA THR A 80 -2.57 -18.22 11.95
C THR A 80 -3.15 -17.84 10.59
N LYS A 81 -4.00 -18.70 10.04
CA LYS A 81 -4.75 -18.34 8.83
C LYS A 81 -5.69 -17.18 9.12
N GLN A 82 -5.63 -16.14 8.29
CA GLN A 82 -6.43 -14.92 8.41
C GLN A 82 -7.27 -14.73 7.15
N SER A 83 -8.45 -14.15 7.28
CA SER A 83 -9.20 -13.71 6.11
C SER A 83 -8.45 -12.58 5.39
N ARG A 84 -8.67 -12.49 4.08
CA ARG A 84 -8.14 -11.39 3.25
C ARG A 84 -8.46 -9.99 3.81
N ARG A 85 -9.62 -9.86 4.47
CA ARG A 85 -10.04 -8.61 5.10
C ARG A 85 -9.19 -8.28 6.34
N GLU A 86 -8.90 -9.26 7.19
CA GLU A 86 -8.08 -9.07 8.39
C GLU A 86 -6.63 -8.73 8.03
N ILE A 87 -6.07 -9.41 7.02
CA ILE A 87 -4.73 -9.08 6.48
C ILE A 87 -4.72 -7.63 5.98
N ARG A 88 -5.70 -7.24 5.17
CA ARG A 88 -5.83 -5.87 4.67
C ARG A 88 -5.89 -4.85 5.80
N GLN A 89 -6.69 -5.08 6.84
CA GLN A 89 -6.79 -4.18 8.00
C GLN A 89 -5.45 -4.03 8.73
N SER A 90 -4.72 -5.13 8.89
CA SER A 90 -3.39 -5.14 9.50
C SER A 90 -2.40 -4.35 8.66
N VAL A 91 -2.37 -4.58 7.35
CA VAL A 91 -1.46 -3.87 6.42
C VAL A 91 -1.78 -2.38 6.36
N TRP A 92 -3.05 -1.96 6.32
CA TRP A 92 -3.38 -0.52 6.38
C TRP A 92 -2.94 0.13 7.70
N SER A 93 -3.01 -0.60 8.81
CA SER A 93 -2.50 -0.11 10.10
C SER A 93 -0.98 0.05 10.10
N ILE A 94 -0.27 -0.88 9.45
CA ILE A 94 1.18 -0.81 9.22
C ILE A 94 1.53 0.38 8.32
N LEU A 95 0.85 0.51 7.18
CA LEU A 95 1.08 1.58 6.21
C LEU A 95 0.88 2.97 6.83
N GLY A 96 0.01 3.11 7.83
CA GLY A 96 -0.13 4.38 8.57
C GLY A 96 1.17 4.87 9.25
N GLY A 97 2.19 4.02 9.41
CA GLY A 97 3.51 4.40 9.91
C GLY A 97 4.46 4.99 8.86
N ALA A 98 4.13 4.87 7.57
CA ALA A 98 4.98 5.31 6.46
C ALA A 98 4.22 6.08 5.36
N ALA A 99 2.89 6.09 5.39
CA ALA A 99 2.07 6.79 4.42
C ALA A 99 2.24 8.30 4.56
N GLU A 100 2.59 8.93 3.46
CA GLU A 100 2.66 10.37 3.30
C GLU A 100 1.36 10.94 2.71
N LEU A 101 1.39 12.24 2.40
CA LEU A 101 0.23 13.06 2.06
C LEU A 101 -0.62 12.49 0.90
N THR A 102 0.04 11.85 -0.07
CA THR A 102 -0.64 11.15 -1.16
C THR A 102 -0.16 9.71 -1.21
N THR A 103 -1.08 8.76 -1.17
CA THR A 103 -0.75 7.32 -1.16
C THR A 103 -1.69 6.54 -2.07
N LEU A 104 -1.10 5.69 -2.93
CA LEU A 104 -1.78 4.67 -3.71
C LEU A 104 -1.40 3.30 -3.15
N VAL A 105 -2.39 2.44 -2.93
CA VAL A 105 -2.19 1.05 -2.51
C VAL A 105 -2.91 0.13 -3.49
N ARG A 106 -2.20 -0.86 -4.02
CA ARG A 106 -2.77 -1.91 -4.85
C ARG A 106 -2.57 -3.26 -4.20
N GLU A 107 -3.68 -3.92 -3.88
CA GLU A 107 -3.68 -5.26 -3.32
C GLU A 107 -3.87 -6.33 -4.41
N THR A 108 -3.02 -7.36 -4.40
CA THR A 108 -3.16 -8.58 -5.20
C THR A 108 -3.13 -9.82 -4.30
N GLN A 109 -3.68 -10.93 -4.79
CA GLN A 109 -3.66 -12.21 -4.08
C GLN A 109 -3.18 -13.30 -5.03
N HIS A 110 -2.24 -14.12 -4.55
CA HIS A 110 -1.68 -15.26 -5.28
C HIS A 110 -1.59 -16.46 -4.33
N GLY A 111 -2.50 -17.42 -4.48
CA GLY A 111 -2.62 -18.54 -3.54
C GLY A 111 -2.93 -18.04 -2.13
N ASP A 112 -2.12 -18.47 -1.16
CA ASP A 112 -2.24 -18.07 0.25
C ASP A 112 -1.51 -16.74 0.57
N SER A 113 -0.77 -16.16 -0.37
CA SER A 113 -0.08 -14.88 -0.20
C SER A 113 -0.93 -13.69 -0.65
N VAL A 114 -0.88 -12.60 0.11
CA VAL A 114 -1.50 -11.31 -0.23
C VAL A 114 -0.41 -10.25 -0.31
N SER A 115 -0.34 -9.55 -1.44
CA SER A 115 0.68 -8.53 -1.70
C SER A 115 0.06 -7.15 -1.84
N PHE A 116 0.78 -6.13 -1.39
CA PHE A 116 0.39 -4.73 -1.42
C PHE A 116 1.53 -3.92 -2.03
N ASP A 117 1.35 -3.46 -3.26
CA ASP A 117 2.23 -2.48 -3.90
C ASP A 117 1.78 -1.08 -3.50
N VAL A 118 2.71 -0.25 -3.06
CA VAL A 118 2.41 1.09 -2.54
C VAL A 118 3.33 2.13 -3.18
N VAL A 119 2.72 3.24 -3.58
CA VAL A 119 3.41 4.49 -3.90
C VAL A 119 2.91 5.54 -2.92
N THR A 120 3.82 6.22 -2.24
CA THR A 120 3.47 7.27 -1.28
C THR A 120 4.40 8.46 -1.48
N GLY A 121 3.95 9.67 -1.13
CA GLY A 121 4.74 10.87 -1.37
C GLY A 121 4.15 12.18 -0.87
N ILE A 122 4.99 13.21 -0.93
CA ILE A 122 4.65 14.62 -0.72
C ILE A 122 4.58 15.31 -2.10
N PRO A 123 3.38 15.70 -2.58
CA PRO A 123 3.24 16.48 -3.81
C PRO A 123 3.73 17.94 -3.61
N PRO A 124 3.85 18.74 -4.69
CA PRO A 124 4.21 20.15 -4.60
C PRO A 124 3.33 20.94 -3.63
N GLY A 125 3.92 21.95 -2.98
CA GLY A 125 3.23 22.79 -2.00
C GLY A 125 3.18 22.20 -0.58
N GLY A 126 3.80 21.05 -0.34
CA GLY A 126 4.09 20.53 0.99
C GLY A 126 5.15 21.35 1.75
N ARG A 127 5.36 21.02 3.03
CA ARG A 127 6.40 21.65 3.87
C ARG A 127 7.83 21.33 3.39
N PHE A 128 8.01 20.17 2.78
CA PHE A 128 9.28 19.66 2.29
C PHE A 128 9.32 19.71 0.76
N ALA A 129 10.51 19.50 0.19
CA ALA A 129 10.64 19.31 -1.26
C ALA A 129 9.79 18.12 -1.72
N THR A 130 9.36 18.13 -2.97
CA THR A 130 8.59 17.02 -3.56
C THR A 130 9.44 15.76 -3.64
N HIS A 131 8.95 14.67 -3.06
CA HIS A 131 9.56 13.35 -3.08
C HIS A 131 8.52 12.30 -2.67
N GLY A 132 8.90 11.02 -2.74
CA GLY A 132 8.14 9.95 -2.16
C GLY A 132 8.90 8.64 -2.10
N HIS A 133 8.16 7.55 -2.01
CA HIS A 133 8.67 6.21 -1.80
C HIS A 133 7.83 5.16 -2.52
N THR A 134 8.45 4.02 -2.76
CA THR A 134 7.75 2.80 -3.17
C THR A 134 8.04 1.70 -2.16
N LEU A 135 7.02 0.91 -1.86
CA LEU A 135 7.16 -0.25 -0.99
C LEU A 135 6.23 -1.38 -1.42
N ARG A 136 6.66 -2.61 -1.16
CA ARG A 136 5.86 -3.82 -1.30
C ARG A 136 5.78 -4.52 0.06
N ILE A 137 4.56 -4.82 0.49
CA ILE A 137 4.32 -5.68 1.64
C ILE A 137 3.70 -6.97 1.14
N GLU A 138 4.36 -8.08 1.38
CA GLU A 138 3.83 -9.42 1.12
C GLU A 138 3.52 -10.11 2.45
N VAL A 139 2.33 -10.69 2.56
CA VAL A 139 1.90 -11.42 3.77
C VAL A 139 1.68 -12.88 3.40
N GLU A 140 2.55 -13.73 3.92
CA GLU A 140 2.43 -15.18 3.86
C GLU A 140 1.69 -15.70 5.10
N GLN A 141 0.94 -16.78 4.93
CA GLN A 141 0.21 -17.43 6.01
C GLN A 141 0.23 -18.95 5.83
N PRO A 142 -0.05 -19.73 6.88
CA PRO A 142 -0.19 -21.17 6.77
C PRO A 142 -1.31 -21.55 5.80
N ALA A 143 -1.11 -22.69 5.12
CA ALA A 143 -2.12 -23.30 4.24
C ALA A 143 -3.42 -23.65 4.98
#